data_AF-A0A7J9ERC1-F1
#
_entry.id   AF-A0A7J9ERC1-F1
#
_cell.length_a   1.000
_cell.length_b   1.000
_cell.length_c   1.000
_cell.angle_alpha   90.00
_cell.angle_beta   90.00
_cell.angle_gamma   90.00
#
_symmetry.space_group_name_H-M   'P 1'
#
loop_
_entity.id
_entity.type
_entity.pdbx_description
1 polymer ?
#
loop_
_entity_poly.entity_id
_entity_poly.type
_entity_poly.pdbx_seq_one_letter_code
_entity_poly.pdbx_strand_id
1 'polypeptide(L)'
;MLDEFGFCLKALSTPKVIAAMDKTQLGTLIMKLGAANSKATLNVYNEIIKKPGSLQALKALNCCVEAYKYAIFSFEMVSSELVKDP
;
A
#
# COMPACT_ATOMS: atom_id res chain seq x y z
N MET A 1 7.41 6.91 -16.46
CA MET A 1 8.23 7.95 -15.78
C MET A 1 7.51 9.30 -15.67
N LEU A 2 6.43 9.57 -16.41
CA LEU A 2 5.55 10.76 -16.19
C LEU A 2 4.29 10.44 -15.34
N ASP A 3 4.09 9.17 -14.98
CA ASP A 3 2.95 8.65 -14.23
C ASP A 3 3.12 8.77 -12.71
N GLU A 4 4.35 8.66 -12.21
CA GLU A 4 4.62 8.70 -10.77
C GLU A 4 4.46 10.10 -10.14
N PHE A 5 4.79 11.17 -10.88
CA PHE A 5 4.67 12.55 -10.38
C PHE A 5 3.20 12.95 -10.14
N GLY A 6 2.33 12.71 -11.12
CA GLY A 6 0.90 12.99 -10.98
C GLY A 6 0.25 12.13 -9.88
N PHE A 7 0.67 10.87 -9.77
CA PHE A 7 0.23 9.98 -8.69
C PHE A 7 0.66 10.50 -7.31
N CYS A 8 1.92 10.90 -7.16
CA CYS A 8 2.46 11.46 -5.93
C CYS A 8 1.69 12.73 -5.54
N LEU A 9 1.50 13.67 -6.48
CA LEU A 9 0.75 14.89 -6.21
C LEU A 9 -0.68 14.61 -5.76
N LYS A 10 -1.36 13.63 -6.37
CA LYS A 10 -2.70 13.20 -5.97
C LYS A 10 -2.73 12.64 -4.54
N ALA A 11 -1.76 11.82 -4.16
CA ALA A 11 -1.65 11.28 -2.81
C ALA A 11 -1.40 12.40 -1.76
N LEU A 12 -0.54 13.36 -2.11
CA LEU A 12 -0.21 14.52 -1.29
C LEU A 12 -1.37 15.52 -1.15
N SER A 13 -2.29 15.54 -2.12
CA SER A 13 -3.41 16.48 -2.15
C SER A 13 -4.62 16.06 -1.29
N THR A 14 -4.52 15.00 -0.49
CA THR A 14 -5.64 14.59 0.38
C THR A 14 -5.72 15.48 1.63
N PRO A 15 -6.91 15.82 2.16
CA PRO A 15 -7.02 16.75 3.30
C PRO A 15 -6.21 16.34 4.53
N LYS A 16 -6.14 15.02 4.82
CA LYS A 16 -5.34 14.50 5.93
C LYS A 16 -3.84 14.70 5.73
N VAL A 17 -3.35 14.56 4.49
CA VAL A 17 -1.94 14.71 4.15
C VAL A 17 -1.54 16.18 4.08
N ILE A 18 -2.41 17.03 3.55
CA ILE A 18 -2.20 18.50 3.54
C ILE A 18 -2.09 19.06 4.98
N ALA A 19 -2.85 18.49 5.91
CA ALA A 19 -2.82 18.90 7.31
C ALA A 19 -1.58 18.41 8.09
N ALA A 20 -0.68 17.64 7.47
CA ALA A 20 0.55 17.19 8.12
C ALA A 20 1.45 18.40 8.45
N MET A 21 1.88 18.51 9.71
CA MET A 21 2.65 19.66 10.17
C MET A 21 4.18 19.50 10.00
N ASP A 22 4.64 18.27 9.81
CA ASP A 22 6.06 17.94 9.67
C ASP A 22 6.27 16.71 8.76
N LYS A 23 7.54 16.46 8.41
CA LYS A 23 7.92 15.38 7.50
C LYS A 23 7.65 13.99 8.09
N THR A 24 7.67 13.83 9.40
CA THR A 24 7.39 12.57 10.09
C THR A 24 5.91 12.23 9.98
N GLN A 25 5.02 13.16 10.31
CA GLN A 25 3.58 13.02 10.12
C GLN A 25 3.22 12.75 8.66
N LEU A 26 3.85 13.48 7.74
CA LEU A 26 3.68 13.25 6.30
C LEU A 26 4.09 11.82 5.92
N GLY A 27 5.28 11.39 6.31
CA GLY A 27 5.79 10.04 6.07
C GLY A 27 4.87 8.95 6.64
N THR A 28 4.45 9.09 7.90
CA THR A 28 3.50 8.17 8.54
C THR A 28 2.18 8.09 7.79
N LEU A 29 1.62 9.22 7.35
CA LEU A 29 0.36 9.25 6.61
C LEU A 29 0.48 8.57 5.24
N ILE A 30 1.59 8.78 4.52
CA ILE A 30 1.84 8.13 3.23
C ILE A 30 2.08 6.62 3.38
N MET A 31 2.81 6.18 4.41
CA MET A 31 2.98 4.76 4.68
C MET A 31 1.66 4.07 5.04
N LYS A 32 0.82 4.73 5.85
CA LYS A 32 -0.54 4.24 6.15
C LYS A 32 -1.42 4.15 4.90
N LEU A 33 -1.28 5.11 3.97
CA LEU A 33 -1.97 5.06 2.67
C LEU A 33 -1.50 3.85 1.84
N GLY A 34 -0.19 3.58 1.81
CA GLY A 34 0.39 2.39 1.17
C GLY A 34 -0.16 1.09 1.74
N ALA A 35 -0.21 0.96 3.07
CA ALA A 35 -0.79 -0.20 3.74
C ALA A 35 -2.29 -0.38 3.41
N ALA A 36 -3.08 0.70 3.45
CA ALA A 36 -4.51 0.67 3.15
C ALA A 36 -4.78 0.23 1.70
N ASN A 37 -4.05 0.78 0.73
CA ASN A 37 -4.17 0.41 -0.67
C ASN A 37 -3.75 -1.05 -0.90
N SER A 38 -2.65 -1.48 -0.26
CA SER A 38 -2.18 -2.87 -0.34
C SER A 38 -3.20 -3.86 0.20
N LYS A 39 -3.87 -3.53 1.31
CA LYS A 39 -4.96 -4.32 1.89
C LYS A 39 -6.18 -4.40 0.98
N ALA A 40 -6.56 -3.29 0.35
CA ALA A 40 -7.65 -3.27 -0.62
C ALA A 40 -7.34 -4.18 -1.82
N THR A 41 -6.12 -4.10 -2.35
CA THR A 41 -5.68 -4.95 -3.47
C THR A 41 -5.58 -6.43 -3.08
N LEU A 42 -5.09 -6.75 -1.88
CA LEU A 42 -5.09 -8.11 -1.35
C LEU A 42 -6.50 -8.71 -1.32
N ASN A 43 -7.50 -7.94 -0.87
CA ASN A 43 -8.89 -8.39 -0.88
C ASN A 43 -9.37 -8.71 -2.30
N VAL A 44 -9.02 -7.88 -3.29
CA VAL A 44 -9.34 -8.14 -4.70
C VAL A 44 -8.71 -9.47 -5.17
N TYR A 45 -7.42 -9.72 -4.86
CA TYR A 45 -6.78 -10.99 -5.21
C TYR A 45 -7.44 -12.19 -4.53
N ASN A 46 -7.80 -12.07 -3.24
CA ASN A 46 -8.51 -13.12 -2.51
C ASN A 46 -9.87 -13.45 -3.14
N GLU A 47 -10.58 -12.47 -3.71
CA GLU A 47 -11.82 -12.73 -4.45
C GLU A 47 -11.57 -13.33 -5.84
N ILE A 48 -10.50 -12.93 -6.53
CA ILE A 48 -10.16 -13.47 -7.85
C ILE A 48 -9.76 -14.95 -7.75
N ILE A 49 -9.00 -15.33 -6.72
CA ILE A 49 -8.54 -16.72 -6.50
C ILE A 49 -9.69 -17.71 -6.34
N LYS A 50 -10.85 -17.26 -5.82
CA LYS A 50 -12.03 -18.12 -5.67
C LYS A 50 -12.67 -18.48 -7.01
N LYS A 51 -12.37 -17.75 -8.08
CA LYS A 51 -12.94 -17.99 -9.41
C LYS A 51 -12.17 -19.11 -10.12
N PRO A 52 -12.84 -19.97 -10.90
CA PRO A 52 -12.17 -20.97 -11.72
C PRO A 52 -11.16 -20.33 -12.67
N GLY A 53 -9.98 -20.92 -12.78
CA GLY A 53 -8.90 -20.43 -13.64
C GLY A 53 -7.87 -21.52 -13.93
N SER A 54 -6.87 -21.22 -14.75
CA SER A 54 -5.78 -22.15 -15.01
C SER A 54 -4.89 -22.30 -13.78
N LEU A 55 -4.21 -23.46 -13.64
CA LEU A 55 -3.24 -23.69 -12.57
C LEU A 55 -2.12 -22.64 -12.56
N GLN A 56 -1.71 -22.19 -13.75
CA GLN A 56 -0.69 -21.16 -13.90
C GLN A 56 -1.18 -19.80 -13.38
N ALA A 57 -2.43 -19.43 -13.70
CA ALA A 57 -3.04 -18.21 -13.17
C ALA A 57 -3.16 -18.28 -11.64
N LEU A 58 -3.60 -19.42 -11.09
CA LEU A 58 -3.69 -19.62 -9.64
C LEU A 58 -2.33 -19.47 -8.95
N LYS A 59 -1.26 -20.04 -9.53
CA LYS A 59 0.09 -19.90 -8.99
C LYS A 59 0.54 -18.43 -8.98
N ALA A 60 0.31 -17.70 -10.07
CA ALA A 60 0.64 -16.27 -10.15
C ALA A 60 -0.15 -15.44 -9.12
N LEU A 61 -1.46 -15.69 -8.98
CA LEU A 61 -2.30 -15.01 -8.01
C LEU A 61 -1.86 -15.27 -6.56
N ASN A 62 -1.49 -16.51 -6.22
CA ASN A 62 -0.95 -16.84 -4.90
C ASN A 62 0.37 -16.10 -4.62
N CYS A 63 1.26 -15.97 -5.61
CA CYS A 63 2.46 -15.14 -5.47
C CYS A 63 2.12 -13.67 -5.21
N CYS A 64 1.11 -13.11 -5.89
CA CYS A 64 0.63 -11.76 -5.62
C CYS A 64 0.08 -11.63 -4.19
N VAL A 65 -0.70 -12.59 -3.71
CA VAL A 65 -1.23 -12.59 -2.34
C VAL A 65 -0.12 -12.49 -1.31
N GLU A 66 0.93 -13.32 -1.41
CA GLU A 66 2.05 -13.28 -0.48
C GLU A 66 2.85 -11.97 -0.59
N ALA A 67 3.05 -11.45 -1.81
CA ALA A 67 3.70 -10.15 -2.00
C ALA A 67 2.91 -9.01 -1.34
N TYR A 68 1.58 -9.00 -1.45
CA TYR A 68 0.75 -7.97 -0.81
C TYR A 68 0.68 -8.12 0.71
N LYS A 69 0.70 -9.34 1.27
CA LYS A 69 0.85 -9.54 2.72
C LYS A 69 2.16 -8.95 3.22
N TYR A 70 3.27 -9.21 2.52
CA TYR A 70 4.57 -8.64 2.84
C TYR A 70 4.56 -7.11 2.73
N ALA A 71 4.01 -6.55 1.65
CA ALA A 71 3.92 -5.10 1.46
C ALA A 71 3.13 -4.40 2.58
N ILE A 72 1.99 -4.96 3.00
CA ILE A 72 1.20 -4.43 4.14
C ILE A 72 2.08 -4.37 5.39
N PHE A 73 2.74 -5.49 5.73
CA PHE A 73 3.62 -5.57 6.88
C PHE A 73 4.75 -4.53 6.82
N SER A 74 5.42 -4.39 5.67
CA SER A 74 6.49 -3.41 5.48
C SER A 74 6.00 -1.97 5.64
N PHE A 75 4.86 -1.60 5.05
CA PHE A 75 4.29 -0.26 5.20
C PHE A 75 3.90 0.03 6.66
N GLU A 76 3.28 -0.92 7.35
CA GLU A 76 2.91 -0.78 8.76
C GLU A 76 4.14 -0.63 9.65
N MET A 77 5.17 -1.45 9.43
CA MET A 77 6.45 -1.38 10.15
C MET A 77 7.11 -0.01 10.02
N VAL A 78 7.33 0.47 8.79
CA VAL A 78 7.95 1.78 8.53
C VAL A 78 7.10 2.91 9.15
N SER A 79 5.76 2.83 9.05
CA SER A 79 4.89 3.84 9.65
C SER A 79 5.03 3.94 11.18
N SER A 80 5.37 2.82 11.85
CA SER A 80 5.58 2.73 13.30
C SER A 80 6.97 3.21 13.71
N GLU A 81 8.00 2.92 12.91
CA GLU A 81 9.38 3.34 13.15
C GLU A 81 9.56 4.85 12.97
N LEU A 82 8.92 5.45 11.96
CA LEU A 82 8.98 6.90 11.73
C LEU A 82 8.50 7.73 12.94
N VAL A 83 7.53 7.24 13.71
CA VAL A 83 7.01 7.94 14.89
C VAL A 83 8.00 7.91 16.06
N LYS A 84 8.99 7.01 16.03
CA LYS A 84 9.95 6.78 17.11
C LYS A 84 11.30 7.47 16.90
N ASP A 85 11.52 8.09 15.74
CA ASP A 85 12.75 8.82 15.42
C ASP A 85 12.60 10.28 15.91
N PRO A 86 13.39 10.73 16.92
CA PRO A 86 13.28 12.06 17.52
C PRO A 86 13.67 13.22 16.60
#